data_AF-A0A954TIZ1-F1
#
_entry.id   AF-A0A954TIZ1-F1
#
_cell.length_a   1.000
_cell.length_b   1.000
_cell.length_c   1.000
_cell.angle_alpha   90.00
_cell.angle_beta   90.00
_cell.angle_gamma   90.00
#
_symmetry.space_group_name_H-M   'P 1'
#
loop_
_entity.id
_entity.type
_entity.pdbx_description
1 polymer ?
#
loop_
_entity_poly.entity_id
_entity_poly.type
_entity_poly.pdbx_seq_one_letter_code
_entity_poly.pdbx_strand_id
1 'polypeptide(L)'
;QVEAERPREPRIRALWSRGTPSPTWILKRGDYQAPGRAVGPGVPVVLTSGNDPDPLSRLISQAAADRARQTGQPSVSPTYRRLAFAQWLTQPDHPLTARVMVNRIWMHHFGRGLVTTPANFGKAGQPPTHPELLDWLAREFVETGWSMKSMHRLMVTSRTYRQSSFASAAALERD
;
A
#
# COMPACT_ATOMS: atom_id res chain seq x y z
N GLN A 1 -22.08 34.15 -0.24
CA GLN A 1 -23.29 33.49 0.27
C GLN A 1 -23.00 32.17 1.00
N VAL A 2 -22.07 31.33 0.52
CA VAL A 2 -21.69 30.05 1.19
C VAL A 2 -20.93 30.24 2.51
N GLU A 3 -20.23 31.36 2.69
CA GLU A 3 -19.38 31.59 3.86
C GLU A 3 -20.16 32.01 5.12
N ALA A 4 -21.39 32.52 4.96
CA ALA A 4 -22.25 32.99 6.04
C ALA A 4 -22.91 31.84 6.83
N GLU A 5 -22.96 30.64 6.25
CA GLU A 5 -23.56 29.45 6.87
C GLU A 5 -22.53 28.54 7.56
N ARG A 6 -21.27 28.98 7.69
CA ARG A 6 -20.21 28.13 8.24
C ARG A 6 -20.44 27.91 9.76
N PRO A 7 -20.68 26.67 10.21
CA PRO A 7 -20.90 26.40 11.63
C PRO A 7 -19.66 26.78 12.43
N ARG A 8 -19.84 27.36 13.63
CA ARG A 8 -18.73 27.65 14.56
C ARG A 8 -17.92 26.39 14.81
N GLU A 9 -16.63 26.44 14.52
CA GLU A 9 -15.77 25.27 14.61
C GLU A 9 -15.59 24.85 16.09
N PRO A 10 -15.83 23.56 16.43
CA PRO A 10 -15.72 23.09 17.80
C PRO A 10 -14.26 23.10 18.28
N ARG A 11 -14.06 23.38 19.58
CA ARG A 11 -12.75 23.49 20.27
C ARG A 11 -11.94 22.18 20.26
N ILE A 12 -12.59 21.04 20.02
CA ILE A 12 -11.95 19.72 19.94
C ILE A 12 -12.45 19.03 18.67
N ARG A 13 -11.51 18.60 17.82
CA ARG A 13 -11.79 17.77 16.65
C ARG A 13 -11.29 16.36 16.93
N ALA A 14 -12.20 15.40 16.94
CA ALA A 14 -11.87 13.99 16.94
C ALA A 14 -12.36 13.38 15.63
N LEU A 15 -11.63 12.38 15.11
CA LEU A 15 -12.07 11.57 13.98
C LEU A 15 -12.62 10.27 14.54
N TRP A 16 -13.93 10.05 14.46
CA TRP A 16 -14.57 8.78 14.81
C TRP A 16 -15.35 8.23 13.62
N SER A 17 -15.52 6.91 13.57
CA SER A 17 -16.31 6.28 12.51
C SER A 17 -17.79 6.52 12.78
N ARG A 18 -18.52 7.08 11.81
CA ARG A 18 -19.95 7.41 11.92
C ARG A 18 -20.91 6.21 11.81
N GLY A 19 -20.41 4.98 11.90
CA GLY A 19 -21.18 3.75 11.71
C GLY A 19 -21.52 3.50 10.24
N THR A 20 -22.40 4.31 9.65
CA THR A 20 -22.75 4.24 8.23
C THR A 20 -21.77 5.05 7.38
N PRO A 21 -21.12 4.42 6.38
CA PRO A 21 -20.27 5.15 5.46
C PRO A 21 -21.11 6.07 4.57
N SER A 22 -20.62 7.29 4.32
CA SER A 22 -21.26 8.19 3.34
C SER A 22 -21.27 7.54 1.96
N PRO A 23 -22.41 7.61 1.23
CA PRO A 23 -22.48 7.06 -0.12
C PRO A 23 -21.53 7.83 -1.04
N THR A 24 -20.90 7.11 -1.96
CA THR A 24 -20.02 7.69 -2.98
C THR A 24 -20.65 7.44 -4.34
N TRP A 25 -20.62 8.45 -5.21
CA TRP A 25 -21.29 8.45 -6.51
C TRP A 25 -20.30 8.81 -7.61
N ILE A 26 -20.45 8.18 -8.78
CA ILE A 26 -19.84 8.69 -10.02
C ILE A 26 -20.67 9.88 -10.46
N LEU A 27 -20.05 11.06 -10.50
CA LEU A 27 -20.71 12.30 -10.90
C LEU A 27 -20.95 12.32 -12.41
N LYS A 28 -22.16 12.69 -12.85
CA LYS A 28 -22.46 12.84 -14.27
C LYS A 28 -21.73 14.07 -14.79
N ARG A 29 -20.79 13.87 -15.73
CA ARG A 29 -19.97 14.96 -16.32
C ARG A 29 -19.23 15.82 -15.29
N GLY A 30 -18.92 15.26 -14.11
CA GLY A 30 -18.24 15.98 -13.02
C GLY A 30 -19.13 16.93 -12.21
N ASP A 31 -20.43 17.01 -12.49
CA ASP A 31 -21.37 17.84 -11.73
C ASP A 31 -21.68 17.23 -10.36
N TYR A 32 -21.33 17.95 -9.29
CA TYR A 32 -21.54 17.52 -7.90
C TYR A 32 -23.01 17.48 -7.47
N GLN A 33 -23.89 18.21 -8.18
CA GLN A 33 -25.34 18.21 -7.93
C GLN A 33 -26.06 17.08 -8.67
N ALA A 34 -25.38 16.43 -9.63
CA ALA A 34 -25.93 15.35 -10.44
C ALA A 34 -25.25 14.00 -10.11
N PRO A 35 -25.55 13.38 -8.96
CA PRO A 35 -25.03 12.06 -8.64
C PRO A 35 -25.52 11.03 -9.66
N GLY A 36 -24.58 10.22 -10.16
CA GLY A 36 -24.85 9.12 -11.08
C GLY A 36 -24.85 7.78 -10.35
N ARG A 37 -24.05 6.83 -10.83
CA ARG A 37 -24.01 5.47 -10.29
C ARG A 37 -23.37 5.45 -8.90
N ALA A 38 -24.00 4.76 -7.94
CA ALA A 38 -23.37 4.47 -6.66
C ALA A 38 -22.10 3.64 -6.85
N VAL A 39 -21.07 3.91 -6.06
CA VAL A 39 -19.86 3.09 -6.01
C VAL A 39 -19.64 2.54 -4.61
N GLY A 40 -19.47 1.22 -4.55
CA GLY A 40 -19.07 0.52 -3.34
C GLY A 40 -17.55 0.56 -3.13
N PRO A 41 -17.08 0.09 -1.97
CA PRO A 41 -15.65 -0.19 -1.79
C PRO A 41 -15.20 -1.23 -2.83
N GLY A 42 -14.03 -1.03 -3.41
CA GLY A 42 -13.47 -1.94 -4.41
C GLY A 42 -11.98 -1.70 -4.59
N VAL A 43 -11.29 -2.65 -5.21
CA VAL A 43 -9.87 -2.57 -5.55
C VAL A 43 -9.70 -2.53 -7.05
N PRO A 44 -8.55 -2.04 -7.57
CA PRO A 44 -8.27 -2.12 -8.99
C PRO A 44 -8.28 -3.58 -9.46
N VAL A 45 -9.18 -3.91 -10.39
CA VAL A 45 -9.35 -5.29 -10.93
C VAL A 45 -8.06 -5.80 -11.59
N VAL A 46 -7.19 -4.91 -12.07
CA VAL A 46 -5.87 -5.30 -12.61
C VAL A 46 -4.93 -5.90 -11.56
N LEU A 47 -5.19 -5.64 -10.27
CA LEU A 47 -4.41 -6.14 -9.14
C LEU A 47 -5.08 -7.32 -8.43
N THR A 48 -6.29 -7.71 -8.85
CA THR A 48 -6.92 -8.91 -8.33
C THR A 48 -6.40 -10.11 -9.08
N SER A 49 -5.74 -11.03 -8.38
CA SER A 49 -5.55 -12.41 -8.86
C SER A 49 -6.92 -12.92 -9.29
N GLY A 50 -7.10 -13.32 -10.55
CA GLY A 50 -8.41 -13.56 -11.19
C GLY A 50 -9.36 -14.57 -10.51
N ASN A 51 -9.00 -15.07 -9.34
CA ASN A 51 -9.76 -15.97 -8.49
C ASN A 51 -10.70 -15.25 -7.50
N ASP A 52 -10.50 -13.94 -7.20
CA ASP A 52 -11.36 -13.17 -6.29
C ASP A 52 -11.70 -11.80 -6.88
N PRO A 53 -12.89 -11.63 -7.50
CA PRO A 53 -13.30 -10.38 -8.13
C PRO A 53 -13.70 -9.28 -7.12
N ASP A 54 -13.96 -9.62 -5.85
CA ASP A 54 -14.32 -8.64 -4.81
C ASP A 54 -13.74 -8.99 -3.43
N PRO A 55 -12.41 -8.88 -3.27
CA PRO A 55 -11.75 -9.23 -2.02
C PRO A 55 -12.13 -8.27 -0.88
N LEU A 56 -12.44 -7.01 -1.18
CA LEU A 56 -12.73 -6.01 -0.15
C LEU A 56 -14.05 -6.26 0.56
N SER A 57 -15.13 -6.57 -0.16
CA SER A 57 -16.42 -6.85 0.49
C SER A 57 -16.34 -8.06 1.42
N ARG A 58 -15.59 -9.09 1.00
CA ARG A 58 -15.30 -10.28 1.80
C ARG A 58 -14.51 -9.93 3.07
N LEU A 59 -13.40 -9.19 2.92
CA LEU A 59 -12.55 -8.79 4.05
C LEU A 59 -13.27 -7.85 5.03
N ILE A 60 -14.13 -6.95 4.55
CA ILE A 60 -14.97 -6.11 5.40
C ILE A 60 -15.91 -6.97 6.25
N SER A 61 -16.56 -7.96 5.64
CA SER A 61 -17.46 -8.89 6.33
C SER A 61 -16.72 -9.74 7.36
N GLN A 62 -15.53 -10.23 7.02
CA GLN A 62 -14.66 -10.99 7.93
C GLN A 62 -14.24 -10.14 9.14
N ALA A 63 -13.74 -8.93 8.90
CA ALA A 63 -13.33 -8.01 9.95
C ALA A 63 -14.49 -7.62 10.89
N ALA A 64 -15.69 -7.42 10.34
CA ALA A 64 -16.89 -7.16 11.12
C ALA A 64 -17.27 -8.36 12.01
N ALA A 65 -17.22 -9.58 11.47
CA ALA A 65 -17.51 -10.81 12.21
C ALA A 65 -16.49 -11.04 13.33
N ASP A 66 -15.20 -10.87 13.07
CA ASP A 66 -14.15 -11.04 14.09
C ASP A 66 -14.30 -10.03 15.22
N ARG A 67 -14.66 -8.79 14.90
CA ARG A 67 -14.89 -7.76 15.92
C ARG A 67 -16.14 -8.04 16.75
N ALA A 68 -17.21 -8.52 16.12
CA ALA A 68 -18.43 -8.92 16.82
C ALA A 68 -18.15 -10.05 17.83
N ARG A 69 -17.34 -11.04 17.46
CA ARG A 69 -16.89 -12.10 18.38
C ARG A 69 -16.09 -11.57 19.58
N GLN A 70 -15.26 -10.55 19.37
CA GLN A 70 -14.40 -9.98 20.42
C GLN A 70 -15.13 -9.06 21.41
N THR A 71 -16.12 -8.29 20.95
CA THR A 71 -16.69 -7.17 21.74
C THR A 71 -18.11 -7.41 22.23
N GLY A 72 -18.85 -8.38 21.68
CA GLY A 72 -20.22 -8.68 22.10
C GLY A 72 -21.23 -7.54 21.90
N GLN A 73 -20.83 -6.41 21.31
CA GLN A 73 -21.66 -5.22 21.12
C GLN A 73 -21.84 -4.88 19.64
N PRO A 74 -23.09 -4.65 19.17
CA PRO A 74 -23.36 -4.31 17.77
C PRO A 74 -23.39 -2.80 17.45
N SER A 75 -23.25 -1.87 18.41
CA SER A 75 -23.90 -0.55 18.23
C SER A 75 -23.08 0.63 17.68
N VAL A 76 -21.76 0.55 17.48
CA VAL A 76 -21.02 1.59 16.72
C VAL A 76 -19.87 0.94 15.92
N SER A 77 -20.22 0.01 15.02
CA SER A 77 -19.19 -0.68 14.24
C SER A 77 -18.52 0.28 13.25
N PRO A 78 -17.17 0.41 13.25
CA PRO A 78 -16.47 1.10 12.17
C PRO A 78 -16.75 0.41 10.84
N THR A 79 -16.67 1.10 9.71
CA THR A 79 -16.98 0.49 8.40
C THR A 79 -16.00 -0.62 7.99
N TYR A 80 -14.93 -0.87 8.75
CA TYR A 80 -13.85 -1.82 8.50
C TYR A 80 -13.12 -1.69 7.14
N ARG A 81 -13.52 -0.75 6.27
CA ARG A 81 -12.93 -0.52 4.93
C ARG A 81 -11.42 -0.33 4.96
N ARG A 82 -10.90 0.46 5.91
CA ARG A 82 -9.45 0.70 6.04
C ARG A 82 -8.69 -0.55 6.46
N LEU A 83 -9.25 -1.31 7.41
CA LEU A 83 -8.64 -2.55 7.87
C LEU A 83 -8.65 -3.60 6.75
N ALA A 84 -9.79 -3.78 6.08
CA ALA A 84 -9.92 -4.67 4.93
C ALA A 84 -8.95 -4.28 3.80
N PHE A 85 -8.79 -2.99 3.51
CA PHE A 85 -7.83 -2.53 2.51
C PHE A 85 -6.38 -2.77 2.92
N ALA A 86 -6.04 -2.53 4.19
CA ALA A 86 -4.71 -2.84 4.72
C ALA A 86 -4.42 -4.35 4.63
N GLN A 87 -5.36 -5.19 5.06
CA GLN A 87 -5.25 -6.64 4.97
C GLN A 87 -5.03 -7.08 3.52
N TRP A 88 -5.82 -6.55 2.57
CA TRP A 88 -5.66 -6.83 1.13
C TRP A 88 -4.27 -6.42 0.61
N LEU A 89 -3.78 -5.23 0.95
CA LEU A 89 -2.47 -4.75 0.52
C LEU A 89 -1.32 -5.63 1.05
N THR A 90 -1.47 -6.19 2.25
CA THR A 90 -0.45 -7.02 2.92
C THR A 90 -0.66 -8.51 2.72
N GLN A 91 -1.55 -8.92 1.82
CA GLN A 91 -1.70 -10.34 1.49
C GLN A 91 -0.40 -10.88 0.86
N PRO A 92 0.01 -12.12 1.19
CA PRO A 92 1.25 -12.70 0.66
C PRO A 92 1.28 -12.82 -0.87
N ASP A 93 0.12 -12.97 -1.51
CA ASP A 93 -0.05 -13.06 -2.96
C ASP A 93 -0.20 -11.69 -3.63
N HIS A 94 -0.17 -10.59 -2.86
CA HIS A 94 -0.30 -9.25 -3.44
C HIS A 94 0.95 -8.90 -4.28
N PRO A 95 0.81 -8.59 -5.59
CA PRO A 95 1.93 -8.61 -6.54
C PRO A 95 2.94 -7.45 -6.39
N LEU A 96 2.55 -6.34 -5.76
CA LEU A 96 3.33 -5.09 -5.79
C LEU A 96 3.84 -4.62 -4.42
N THR A 97 3.04 -4.71 -3.35
CA THR A 97 3.36 -4.09 -2.05
C THR A 97 4.75 -4.44 -1.53
N ALA A 98 5.10 -5.73 -1.50
CA ALA A 98 6.40 -6.19 -1.04
C ALA A 98 7.54 -5.67 -1.94
N ARG A 99 7.39 -5.77 -3.27
CA ARG A 99 8.37 -5.28 -4.26
C ARG A 99 8.62 -3.78 -4.13
N VAL A 100 7.56 -2.99 -3.98
CA VAL A 100 7.65 -1.52 -3.81
C VAL A 100 8.43 -1.20 -2.54
N MET A 101 8.09 -1.86 -1.42
CA MET A 101 8.71 -1.57 -0.13
C MET A 101 10.20 -1.96 -0.13
N VAL A 102 10.51 -3.15 -0.62
CA VAL A 102 11.89 -3.63 -0.75
C VAL A 102 12.72 -2.71 -1.64
N ASN A 103 12.17 -2.25 -2.79
CA ASN A 103 12.89 -1.33 -3.66
C ASN A 103 13.21 0.00 -2.97
N ARG A 104 12.31 0.50 -2.12
CA ARG A 104 12.58 1.70 -1.31
C ARG A 104 13.70 1.45 -0.30
N ILE A 105 13.65 0.34 0.42
CA ILE A 105 14.71 -0.03 1.37
C ILE A 105 16.06 -0.16 0.64
N TRP A 106 16.07 -0.81 -0.51
CA TRP A 106 17.25 -0.96 -1.36
C TRP A 106 17.79 0.40 -1.81
N MET A 107 16.93 1.27 -2.34
CA MET A 107 17.30 2.61 -2.77
C MET A 107 17.94 3.43 -1.65
N HIS A 108 17.44 3.31 -0.41
CA HIS A 108 18.03 4.02 0.73
C HIS A 108 19.42 3.51 1.11
N HIS A 109 19.73 2.24 0.87
CA HIS A 109 21.03 1.64 1.20
C HIS A 109 22.05 1.74 0.07
N PHE A 110 21.62 1.64 -1.18
CA PHE A 110 22.50 1.60 -2.37
C PHE A 110 22.43 2.87 -3.23
N GLY A 111 21.66 3.89 -2.81
CA GLY A 111 21.47 5.16 -3.52
C GLY A 111 20.58 5.08 -4.77
N ARG A 112 20.51 3.91 -5.42
CA ARG A 112 19.68 3.66 -6.60
C ARG A 112 18.82 2.42 -6.40
N GLY A 113 17.52 2.55 -6.65
CA GLY A 113 16.58 1.42 -6.62
C GLY A 113 16.81 0.43 -7.76
N LEU A 114 16.45 -0.84 -7.53
CA LEU A 114 16.39 -1.87 -8.57
C LEU A 114 15.39 -1.48 -9.68
N VAL A 115 14.29 -0.83 -9.28
CA VAL A 115 13.43 -0.04 -10.15
C VAL A 115 13.76 1.42 -9.88
N THR A 116 14.24 2.12 -10.92
CA THR A 116 14.66 3.53 -10.83
C THR A 116 13.49 4.49 -10.59
N THR A 117 12.26 4.07 -10.88
CA THR A 117 11.02 4.82 -10.65
C THR A 117 10.28 4.29 -9.42
N PRO A 118 10.66 4.66 -8.17
CA PRO A 118 10.10 4.07 -6.95
C PRO A 118 8.59 4.33 -6.77
N ALA A 119 8.03 5.33 -7.45
CA ALA A 119 6.61 5.66 -7.44
C ALA A 119 5.78 4.92 -8.50
N ASN A 120 6.41 4.32 -9.52
CA ASN A 120 5.73 3.72 -10.66
C ASN A 120 6.17 2.26 -10.83
N PHE A 121 5.42 1.34 -10.23
CA PHE A 121 5.56 -0.10 -10.41
C PHE A 121 4.43 -0.60 -11.32
N GLY A 122 4.69 -0.66 -12.63
CA GLY A 122 3.72 -1.04 -13.64
C GLY A 122 4.21 -0.69 -15.04
N LYS A 123 3.32 -0.72 -16.05
CA LYS A 123 3.68 -0.44 -17.45
C LYS A 123 4.25 0.97 -17.70
N ALA A 124 3.91 1.92 -16.83
CA ALA A 124 4.43 3.29 -16.89
C ALA A 124 5.76 3.48 -16.15
N GLY A 125 6.24 2.45 -15.44
CA GLY A 125 7.51 2.45 -14.74
C GLY A 125 8.64 1.89 -15.58
N GLN A 126 9.88 2.13 -15.15
CA GLN A 126 11.03 1.46 -15.74
C GLN A 126 11.08 -0.02 -15.29
N PRO A 127 11.51 -0.95 -16.15
CA PRO A 127 11.68 -2.33 -15.75
C PRO A 127 12.76 -2.46 -14.66
N PRO A 128 12.65 -3.44 -13.75
CA PRO A 128 13.69 -3.71 -12.76
C PRO A 128 14.98 -4.14 -13.46
N THR A 129 16.13 -3.62 -13.00
CA THR A 129 17.44 -4.03 -13.53
C THR A 129 17.76 -5.49 -13.19
N HIS A 130 17.30 -5.96 -12.03
CA HIS A 130 17.49 -7.33 -11.53
C HIS A 130 16.13 -7.87 -11.04
N PRO A 131 15.25 -8.36 -11.94
CA PRO A 131 13.90 -8.82 -11.58
C PRO A 131 13.91 -9.97 -10.57
N GLU A 132 14.79 -10.96 -10.77
CA GLU A 132 14.86 -12.13 -9.89
C GLU A 132 15.29 -11.76 -8.46
N LEU A 133 16.23 -10.82 -8.33
CA LEU A 133 16.66 -10.31 -7.02
C LEU A 133 15.53 -9.57 -6.31
N LEU A 134 14.78 -8.74 -7.04
CA LEU A 134 13.63 -8.02 -6.51
C LEU A 134 12.55 -9.00 -6.01
N ASP A 135 12.28 -10.04 -6.79
CA ASP A 135 11.29 -11.07 -6.45
C ASP A 135 11.72 -11.90 -5.25
N TRP A 136 12.99 -12.27 -5.18
CA TRP A 136 13.55 -12.97 -4.03
C TRP A 136 13.49 -12.12 -2.76
N LEU A 137 13.92 -10.87 -2.80
CA LEU A 137 13.85 -9.96 -1.65
C LEU A 137 12.41 -9.67 -1.21
N ALA A 138 11.47 -9.56 -2.17
CA ALA A 138 10.06 -9.38 -1.88
C ALA A 138 9.46 -10.58 -1.14
N ARG A 139 9.82 -11.81 -1.56
CA ARG A 139 9.41 -13.04 -0.89
C ARG A 139 9.99 -13.11 0.53
N GLU A 140 11.29 -12.88 0.68
CA GLU A 140 11.98 -12.87 1.98
C GLU A 140 11.35 -11.84 2.94
N PHE A 141 10.95 -10.67 2.43
CA PHE A 141 10.30 -9.66 3.25
C PHE A 141 8.95 -10.12 3.81
N VAL A 142 8.16 -10.85 3.01
CA VAL A 142 6.88 -11.43 3.44
C VAL A 142 7.11 -12.58 4.42
N GLU A 143 8.05 -13.49 4.12
CA GLU A 143 8.37 -14.66 4.95
C GLU A 143 8.92 -14.27 6.33
N THR A 144 9.67 -13.17 6.42
CA THR A 144 10.16 -12.60 7.69
C THR A 144 9.12 -11.76 8.43
N GLY A 145 7.85 -11.81 8.01
CA GLY A 145 6.73 -11.14 8.67
C GLY A 145 6.75 -9.63 8.50
N TRP A 146 7.18 -9.13 7.33
CA TRP A 146 7.25 -7.70 7.02
C TRP A 146 8.22 -6.91 7.92
N SER A 147 9.24 -7.59 8.47
CA SER A 147 10.23 -6.98 9.36
C SER A 147 11.25 -6.13 8.60
N MET A 148 11.10 -4.80 8.68
CA MET A 148 12.07 -3.86 8.10
C MET A 148 13.47 -4.06 8.68
N LYS A 149 13.57 -4.32 10.00
CA LYS A 149 14.85 -4.56 10.68
C LYS A 149 15.57 -5.77 10.09
N SER A 150 14.84 -6.86 9.81
CA SER A 150 15.41 -8.06 9.18
C SER A 150 15.93 -7.76 7.78
N MET A 151 15.15 -7.01 6.98
CA MET A 151 15.58 -6.60 5.63
C MET A 151 16.79 -5.69 5.64
N HIS A 152 16.84 -4.71 6.55
CA HIS A 152 18.03 -3.86 6.68
C HIS A 152 19.26 -4.69 7.03
N ARG A 153 19.14 -5.62 8.00
CA ARG A 153 20.24 -6.53 8.37
C ARG A 153 20.69 -7.38 7.18
N LEU A 154 19.75 -7.97 6.45
CA LEU A 154 20.03 -8.78 5.26
C LEU A 154 20.84 -7.98 4.23
N MET A 155 20.41 -6.75 3.93
CA MET A 155 21.10 -5.90 2.96
C MET A 155 22.49 -5.49 3.43
N VAL A 156 22.67 -4.98 4.67
CA VAL A 156 23.99 -4.52 5.13
C VAL A 156 25.00 -5.64 5.37
N THR A 157 24.52 -6.87 5.60
CA THR A 157 25.38 -8.06 5.70
C THR A 157 25.63 -8.76 4.36
N SER A 158 24.97 -8.32 3.28
CA SER A 158 25.15 -8.88 1.95
C SER A 158 26.59 -8.69 1.44
N ARG A 159 27.01 -9.55 0.50
CA ARG A 159 28.30 -9.36 -0.19
C ARG A 159 28.30 -8.07 -1.01
N THR A 160 27.16 -7.74 -1.63
CA THR A 160 26.98 -6.52 -2.43
C THR A 160 27.21 -5.26 -1.61
N TYR A 161 26.67 -5.19 -0.40
CA TYR A 161 26.86 -4.02 0.48
C TYR A 161 28.29 -3.96 1.05
N ARG A 162 28.90 -5.12 1.31
CA ARG A 162 30.28 -5.21 1.80
C ARG A 162 31.33 -5.16 0.71
N GLN A 163 30.93 -5.04 -0.56
CA GLN A 163 31.87 -4.95 -1.66
C GLN A 163 32.59 -3.61 -1.55
N SER A 164 33.87 -3.67 -1.15
CA SER A 164 34.69 -2.47 -0.99
C SER A 164 34.89 -1.81 -2.35
N SER A 165 34.52 -0.52 -2.43
CA SER A 165 34.90 0.33 -3.56
C SER A 165 36.31 0.85 -3.32
N PHE A 166 37.31 -0.03 -3.34
CA PHE A 166 38.66 0.45 -3.65
C PHE A 166 38.66 0.70 -5.14
N ALA A 167 38.41 1.95 -5.54
CA ALA A 167 38.62 2.37 -6.91
C ALA A 167 40.07 2.05 -7.27
N SER A 168 40.29 1.14 -8.21
CA SER A 168 41.62 0.95 -8.76
C SER A 168 41.99 2.24 -9.52
N ALA A 169 43.28 2.61 -9.52
CA ALA A 169 43.73 3.79 -10.26
C ALA A 169 43.25 3.77 -11.74
N ALA A 170 43.17 2.58 -12.34
CA ALA A 170 42.65 2.37 -13.69
C ALA A 170 41.13 2.59 -13.86
N ALA A 171 40.34 2.51 -12.79
CA ALA A 171 38.92 2.84 -12.81
C ALA A 171 38.68 4.35 -12.65
N LEU A 172 39.57 5.05 -11.95
CA LEU A 172 39.58 6.52 -11.82
C LEU A 172 40.06 7.24 -13.09
N GLU A 173 40.95 6.63 -13.88
CA GLU A 173 41.41 7.19 -15.17
C GLU A 173 40.40 7.04 -16.31
N ARG A 174 39.36 6.22 -16.15
CA ARG A 174 38.34 5.94 -17.19
C ARG A 174 37.01 6.66 -16.96
N ASP A 175 36.85 7.35 -15.84
CA ASP A 175 35.70 8.18 -15.50
C ASP A 175 36.01 9.65 -15.81
#